data_AF-A0A1J4SC83-F1
#
_entry.id   AF-A0A1J4SC83-F1
#
_cell.length_a   1.000
_cell.length_b   1.000
_cell.length_c   1.000
_cell.angle_alpha   90.00
_cell.angle_beta   90.00
_cell.angle_gamma   90.00
#
_symmetry.space_group_name_H-M   'P 1'
#
loop_
_entity.id
_entity.type
_entity.pdbx_description
1 polymer ?
#
loop_
_entity_poly.entity_id
_entity_poly.type
_entity_poly.pdbx_seq_one_letter_code
_entity_poly.pdbx_strand_id
1 'polypeptide(L)'
;MAVVTTSTTAGKKASLKSKTHAKYMAGLGGLLRFTAIFTTPVAGTFQWAGIMDELGSTASFKNGFSIGYNGTSLCIARFQNDVLFQVNRDSWDDKLDGTGASGMTIDTTKLNVFEIRFQYLGGGAIQFFVEDDSTGNFVVFHKILYANLNTSPSVYNPNFHYFIFADNGATTNSIVVKSASYAYFIEGKSELSEIHQPQFSSGAKQKSAVTSEVAIFTIKVKTSYAGKTNFIPILIENIGASIEASSANNLGIIRLVRNTTLGEAPFYSDINTTDSVVSIDTAGITVTGGKTLMSFQLAGKNDKINERLLDLKLILQDGDTITLTGSSANLATINGNILWKELF
;
A
#
# COMPACT_ATOMS: atom_id res chain seq x y z
N MET A 1 14.69 -9.31 10.04
CA MET A 1 15.13 -8.24 9.13
C MET A 1 14.84 -8.69 7.70
N ALA A 2 14.22 -7.85 6.89
CA ALA A 2 14.02 -8.14 5.47
C ALA A 2 15.35 -8.01 4.71
N VAL A 3 15.57 -8.90 3.74
CA VAL A 3 16.79 -8.95 2.91
C VAL A 3 16.38 -8.94 1.45
N VAL A 4 16.75 -7.87 0.74
CA VAL A 4 16.51 -7.72 -0.70
C VAL A 4 17.83 -7.92 -1.41
N THR A 5 17.94 -9.02 -2.16
CA THR A 5 19.21 -9.47 -2.75
C THR A 5 19.04 -9.81 -4.22
N THR A 6 19.93 -9.31 -5.08
CA THR A 6 20.07 -9.78 -6.46
C THR A 6 20.90 -11.06 -6.50
N SER A 7 20.68 -11.92 -7.51
CA SER A 7 21.64 -12.99 -7.80
C SER A 7 22.95 -12.42 -8.36
N THR A 8 23.93 -13.28 -8.61
CA THR A 8 25.18 -12.93 -9.30
C THR A 8 25.07 -12.95 -10.83
N THR A 9 23.89 -13.26 -11.37
CA THR A 9 23.63 -13.10 -12.80
C THR A 9 23.44 -11.63 -13.12
N ALA A 10 24.07 -11.12 -14.18
CA ALA A 10 23.89 -9.72 -14.60
C ALA A 10 22.42 -9.42 -14.98
N GLY A 11 22.04 -8.15 -14.81
CA GLY A 11 20.76 -7.58 -15.20
C GLY A 11 19.60 -7.97 -14.26
N LYS A 12 19.90 -8.32 -13.01
CA LYS A 12 18.91 -8.77 -12.04
C LYS A 12 18.58 -7.66 -11.05
N LYS A 13 17.27 -7.52 -10.84
CA LYS A 13 16.66 -6.57 -9.91
C LYS A 13 15.93 -7.35 -8.82
N ALA A 14 15.99 -6.84 -7.60
CA ALA A 14 15.23 -7.33 -6.47
C ALA A 14 14.58 -6.15 -5.75
N SER A 15 13.36 -6.34 -5.27
CA SER A 15 12.63 -5.29 -4.57
C SER A 15 11.73 -5.79 -3.46
N LEU A 16 11.60 -4.99 -2.41
CA LEU A 16 10.54 -5.10 -1.42
C LEU A 16 9.70 -3.83 -1.47
N LYS A 17 8.38 -4.01 -1.53
CA LYS A 17 7.40 -2.93 -1.61
C LYS A 17 6.36 -3.11 -0.50
N SER A 18 6.07 -2.03 0.23
CA SER A 18 4.96 -2.02 1.18
C SER A 18 3.61 -2.24 0.48
N LYS A 19 2.71 -3.02 1.09
CA LYS A 19 1.36 -3.23 0.53
C LYS A 19 0.50 -1.98 0.63
N THR A 20 0.55 -1.30 1.77
CA THR A 20 -0.21 -0.06 2.00
C THR A 20 0.54 1.12 1.41
N HIS A 21 -0.19 1.99 0.73
CA HIS A 21 0.34 3.25 0.22
C HIS A 21 0.67 4.23 1.34
N ALA A 22 1.83 4.87 1.23
CA ALA A 22 2.14 6.13 1.87
C ALA A 22 1.43 7.25 1.09
N LYS A 23 0.12 7.35 1.27
CA LYS A 23 -0.74 8.33 0.59
C LYS A 23 -0.58 9.70 1.22
N TYR A 24 -0.23 10.69 0.42
CA TYR A 24 -0.26 12.08 0.83
C TYR A 24 -1.69 12.57 1.12
N MET A 25 -1.85 13.34 2.19
CA MET A 25 -3.09 14.04 2.52
C MET A 25 -2.93 15.52 2.21
N ALA A 26 -3.84 16.08 1.41
CA ALA A 26 -3.79 17.47 0.97
C ALA A 26 -3.65 18.45 2.14
N GLY A 27 -2.64 19.33 2.07
CA GLY A 27 -2.34 20.33 3.10
C GLY A 27 -1.51 19.82 4.29
N LEU A 28 -1.19 18.53 4.38
CA LEU A 28 -0.39 17.95 5.47
C LEU A 28 1.00 17.52 5.00
N GLY A 29 1.99 17.44 5.91
CA GLY A 29 3.31 16.89 5.60
C GLY A 29 3.33 15.36 5.57
N GLY A 30 4.29 14.78 4.85
CA GLY A 30 4.58 13.35 4.89
C GLY A 30 5.93 13.09 5.54
N LEU A 31 6.00 12.08 6.40
CA LEU A 31 7.22 11.65 7.10
C LEU A 31 7.39 10.14 6.93
N LEU A 32 8.52 9.72 6.36
CA LEU A 32 8.95 8.32 6.33
C LEU A 32 10.09 8.14 7.33
N ARG A 33 9.97 7.15 8.21
CA ARG A 33 11.07 6.64 9.04
C ARG A 33 11.37 5.20 8.65
N PHE A 34 12.64 4.87 8.44
CA PHE A 34 13.00 3.52 8.02
C PHE A 34 14.44 3.19 8.41
N THR A 35 14.73 1.90 8.44
CA THR A 35 16.09 1.41 8.65
C THR A 35 16.67 0.89 7.35
N ALA A 36 17.97 1.11 7.11
CA ALA A 36 18.65 0.54 5.96
C ALA A 36 20.09 0.11 6.27
N ILE A 37 20.50 -1.00 5.65
CA ILE A 37 21.88 -1.47 5.53
C ILE A 37 22.14 -1.68 4.05
N PHE A 38 23.26 -1.16 3.56
CA PHE A 38 23.68 -1.30 2.17
C PHE A 38 24.91 -2.21 2.08
N THR A 39 25.00 -2.96 0.98
CA THR A 39 26.22 -3.72 0.68
C THR A 39 27.30 -2.79 0.14
N THR A 40 28.55 -3.29 0.08
CA THR A 40 29.66 -2.59 -0.56
C THR A 40 29.25 -2.13 -1.95
N PRO A 41 29.31 -0.82 -2.24
CA PRO A 41 28.80 -0.27 -3.48
C PRO A 41 29.70 -0.65 -4.66
N VAL A 42 29.08 -0.91 -5.80
CA VAL A 42 29.76 -1.37 -7.02
C VAL A 42 29.36 -0.44 -8.17
N ALA A 43 30.34 -0.02 -8.98
CA ALA A 43 30.08 0.83 -10.14
C ALA A 43 29.03 0.19 -11.08
N GLY A 44 28.09 1.00 -11.56
CA GLY A 44 27.02 0.55 -12.46
C GLY A 44 25.90 -0.26 -11.79
N THR A 45 25.82 -0.25 -10.45
CA THR A 45 24.72 -0.87 -9.68
C THR A 45 23.90 0.18 -8.95
N PHE A 46 22.68 -0.16 -8.55
CA PHE A 46 21.80 0.74 -7.79
C PHE A 46 21.34 0.08 -6.49
N GLN A 47 21.34 0.87 -5.41
CA GLN A 47 20.82 0.49 -4.10
C GLN A 47 19.96 1.62 -3.56
N TRP A 48 18.68 1.38 -3.33
CA TRP A 48 17.77 2.42 -2.83
C TRP A 48 16.93 1.92 -1.66
N ALA A 49 16.74 2.78 -0.67
CA ALA A 49 15.72 2.65 0.35
C ALA A 49 15.03 4.01 0.58
N GLY A 50 13.70 4.02 0.66
CA GLY A 50 12.93 5.25 0.83
C GLY A 50 11.47 5.12 0.40
N ILE A 51 10.88 6.22 -0.05
CA ILE A 51 9.51 6.29 -0.58
C ILE A 51 9.52 6.50 -2.09
N MET A 52 9.03 5.53 -2.85
CA MET A 52 8.99 5.57 -4.32
C MET A 52 7.64 5.03 -4.83
N ASP A 53 7.28 5.38 -6.05
CA ASP A 53 6.05 4.89 -6.71
C ASP A 53 6.30 3.62 -7.55
N GLU A 54 5.99 3.67 -8.84
CA GLU A 54 6.17 2.58 -9.78
C GLU A 54 7.54 2.64 -10.44
N LEU A 55 8.00 1.49 -10.97
CA LEU A 55 9.26 1.44 -11.70
C LEU A 55 9.21 2.37 -12.91
N GLY A 56 10.31 3.07 -13.11
CA GLY A 56 10.47 3.98 -14.22
C GLY A 56 10.82 3.27 -15.52
N SER A 57 10.66 4.00 -16.63
CA SER A 57 11.10 3.58 -17.96
C SER A 57 12.54 4.01 -18.26
N THR A 58 12.93 5.22 -17.82
CA THR A 58 14.26 5.80 -18.02
C THR A 58 15.08 5.89 -16.74
N ALA A 59 14.42 6.06 -15.60
CA ALA A 59 15.03 5.98 -14.28
C ALA A 59 14.55 4.73 -13.53
N SER A 60 15.13 4.43 -12.36
CA SER A 60 14.67 3.30 -11.54
C SER A 60 13.19 3.42 -11.14
N PHE A 61 12.72 4.64 -10.91
CA PHE A 61 11.36 4.96 -10.47
C PHE A 61 10.83 6.20 -11.18
N LYS A 62 9.50 6.33 -11.27
CA LYS A 62 8.88 7.53 -11.85
C LYS A 62 8.92 8.70 -10.88
N ASN A 63 8.54 8.51 -9.63
CA ASN A 63 8.54 9.53 -8.58
C ASN A 63 9.02 8.95 -7.24
N GLY A 64 9.64 9.80 -6.43
CA GLY A 64 9.99 9.42 -5.07
C GLY A 64 11.24 10.08 -4.52
N PHE A 65 11.56 9.72 -3.28
CA PHE A 65 12.73 10.14 -2.55
C PHE A 65 13.38 8.91 -1.91
N SER A 66 14.68 8.74 -2.12
CA SER A 66 15.45 7.64 -1.55
C SER A 66 16.85 8.07 -1.14
N ILE A 67 17.43 7.26 -0.25
CA ILE A 67 18.83 7.33 0.15
C ILE A 67 19.47 6.01 -0.29
N GLY A 68 20.71 6.07 -0.77
CA GLY A 68 21.48 4.89 -1.11
C GLY A 68 22.58 5.16 -2.12
N TYR A 69 22.87 4.17 -2.97
CA TYR A 69 23.99 4.22 -3.89
C TYR A 69 23.54 4.26 -5.35
N ASN A 70 24.09 5.22 -6.09
CA ASN A 70 24.19 5.15 -7.54
C ASN A 70 25.65 4.82 -7.90
N GLY A 71 25.89 3.59 -8.34
CA GLY A 71 27.23 3.06 -8.51
C GLY A 71 27.99 3.03 -7.18
N THR A 72 29.09 3.79 -7.11
CA THR A 72 29.92 3.92 -5.91
C THR A 72 29.58 5.14 -5.05
N SER A 73 28.70 6.02 -5.53
CA SER A 73 28.37 7.28 -4.87
C SER A 73 27.19 7.13 -3.92
N LEU A 74 27.43 7.30 -2.61
CA LEU A 74 26.35 7.51 -1.64
C LEU A 74 25.67 8.85 -1.97
N CYS A 75 24.35 8.83 -2.11
CA CYS A 75 23.59 9.99 -2.53
C CYS A 75 22.14 9.96 -2.04
N ILE A 76 21.54 11.14 -2.12
CA ILE A 76 20.08 11.31 -2.10
C ILE A 76 19.60 11.26 -3.54
N ALA A 77 18.56 10.47 -3.81
CA ALA A 77 17.89 10.42 -5.10
C ALA A 77 16.46 10.98 -4.98
N ARG A 78 16.13 11.92 -5.87
CA ARG A 78 14.77 12.39 -6.10
C ARG A 78 14.37 12.02 -7.52
N PHE A 79 13.36 11.17 -7.64
CA PHE A 79 12.77 10.82 -8.93
C PHE A 79 11.60 11.74 -9.21
N GLN A 80 11.55 12.31 -10.40
CA GLN A 80 10.45 13.19 -10.82
C GLN A 80 10.10 12.92 -12.27
N ASN A 81 8.95 12.28 -12.49
CA ASN A 81 8.49 11.80 -13.79
C ASN A 81 9.61 11.16 -14.63
N ASP A 82 10.17 10.06 -14.12
CA ASP A 82 11.14 9.24 -14.84
C ASP A 82 12.55 9.85 -14.99
N VAL A 83 12.79 11.00 -14.33
CA VAL A 83 14.10 11.66 -14.26
C VAL A 83 14.70 11.51 -12.87
N LEU A 84 15.95 11.06 -12.79
CA LEU A 84 16.75 11.00 -11.57
C LEU A 84 17.46 12.34 -11.33
N PHE A 85 17.13 13.01 -10.23
CA PHE A 85 17.92 14.08 -9.65
C PHE A 85 18.73 13.52 -8.48
N GLN A 86 20.05 13.70 -8.52
CA GLN A 86 20.97 13.14 -7.53
C GLN A 86 21.69 14.26 -6.79
N VAL A 87 21.75 14.14 -5.46
CA VAL A 87 22.64 14.95 -4.61
C VAL A 87 23.69 14.05 -3.99
N ASN A 88 24.92 14.17 -4.49
CA ASN A 88 26.07 13.44 -3.97
C ASN A 88 26.38 13.86 -2.53
N ARG A 89 26.95 12.93 -1.76
CA ARG A 89 27.39 13.17 -0.38
C ARG A 89 28.23 14.44 -0.21
N ASP A 90 29.12 14.73 -1.16
CA ASP A 90 29.98 15.93 -1.11
C ASP A 90 29.20 17.25 -1.15
N SER A 91 27.95 17.22 -1.61
CA SER A 91 27.03 18.36 -1.69
C SER A 91 25.99 18.38 -0.57
N TRP A 92 26.06 17.46 0.40
CA TRP A 92 25.19 17.50 1.57
C TRP A 92 25.56 18.66 2.49
N ASP A 93 24.58 19.16 3.25
CA ASP A 93 24.81 20.25 4.21
C ASP A 93 25.70 19.75 5.35
N ASP A 94 25.46 18.51 5.76
CA ASP A 94 26.34 17.68 6.57
C ASP A 94 26.69 16.41 5.78
N LYS A 95 27.98 16.26 5.45
CA LYS A 95 28.48 15.10 4.70
C LYS A 95 28.44 13.81 5.51
N LEU A 96 28.25 13.89 6.83
CA LEU A 96 28.32 12.76 7.75
C LEU A 96 29.65 12.01 7.64
N ASP A 97 30.75 12.73 7.42
CA ASP A 97 32.13 12.21 7.32
C ASP A 97 33.00 12.68 8.49
N GLY A 98 32.37 13.16 9.57
CA GLY A 98 33.02 13.76 10.71
C GLY A 98 33.38 15.25 10.55
N THR A 99 33.22 15.83 9.36
CA THR A 99 33.55 17.25 9.11
C THR A 99 32.35 18.20 9.17
N GLY A 100 31.13 17.66 9.11
CA GLY A 100 29.90 18.44 9.15
C GLY A 100 29.48 18.88 10.56
N ALA A 101 28.39 19.65 10.64
CA ALA A 101 27.93 20.27 11.88
C ALA A 101 27.50 19.27 12.98
N SER A 102 27.06 18.07 12.61
CA SER A 102 26.76 16.97 13.54
C SER A 102 28.03 16.34 14.12
N GLY A 103 29.15 16.40 13.42
CA GLY A 103 30.36 15.63 13.74
C GLY A 103 30.23 14.11 13.53
N MET A 104 29.09 13.62 13.04
CA MET A 104 28.82 12.21 12.83
C MET A 104 29.59 11.67 11.63
N THR A 105 30.08 10.42 11.73
CA THR A 105 30.58 9.65 10.58
C THR A 105 29.66 8.48 10.29
N ILE A 106 28.94 8.51 9.16
CA ILE A 106 28.00 7.44 8.82
C ILE A 106 28.72 6.21 8.25
N ASP A 107 28.42 5.03 8.82
CA ASP A 107 28.75 3.72 8.25
C ASP A 107 27.47 3.04 7.74
N THR A 108 27.22 3.13 6.44
CA THR A 108 26.05 2.57 5.75
C THR A 108 26.06 1.04 5.66
N THR A 109 27.16 0.38 6.04
CA THR A 109 27.23 -1.09 6.16
C THR A 109 26.67 -1.59 7.50
N LYS A 110 26.30 -0.67 8.40
CA LYS A 110 25.57 -0.93 9.66
C LYS A 110 24.13 -0.47 9.55
N LEU A 111 23.32 -0.88 10.52
CA LEU A 111 21.91 -0.51 10.59
C LEU A 111 21.80 0.96 11.01
N ASN A 112 21.35 1.81 10.09
CA ASN A 112 21.08 3.21 10.35
C ASN A 112 19.57 3.47 10.32
N VAL A 113 19.10 4.42 11.13
CA VAL A 113 17.72 4.89 11.11
C VAL A 113 17.69 6.21 10.34
N PHE A 114 16.97 6.21 9.23
CA PHE A 114 16.79 7.35 8.35
C PHE A 114 15.38 7.91 8.46
N GLU A 115 15.26 9.21 8.21
CA GLU A 115 13.97 9.86 8.08
C GLU A 115 13.96 10.82 6.87
N ILE A 116 12.84 10.81 6.13
CA ILE A 116 12.58 11.72 5.02
C ILE A 116 11.28 12.46 5.34
N ARG A 117 11.35 13.79 5.43
CA ARG A 117 10.18 14.66 5.55
C ARG A 117 9.99 15.47 4.29
N PHE A 118 8.76 15.57 3.81
CA PHE A 118 8.42 16.33 2.62
C PHE A 118 7.03 16.95 2.73
N GLN A 119 6.86 18.11 2.13
CA GLN A 119 5.56 18.75 1.97
C GLN A 119 5.20 18.79 0.49
N TYR A 120 4.05 18.21 0.14
CA TYR A 120 3.69 17.97 -1.25
C TYR A 120 2.73 19.00 -1.86
N LEU A 121 2.53 20.20 -1.32
CA LEU A 121 1.88 21.26 -2.14
C LEU A 121 2.75 21.67 -3.37
N GLY A 122 3.64 20.79 -3.86
CA GLY A 122 4.55 20.93 -4.98
C GLY A 122 5.79 21.73 -4.63
N GLY A 123 5.64 22.73 -3.75
CA GLY A 123 6.64 23.75 -3.43
C GLY A 123 7.46 23.52 -2.15
N GLY A 124 7.11 22.51 -1.34
CA GLY A 124 7.69 22.35 -0.01
C GLY A 124 9.14 21.86 -0.02
N ALA A 125 9.91 22.24 1.00
CA ALA A 125 11.26 21.70 1.19
C ALA A 125 11.19 20.20 1.52
N ILE A 126 12.21 19.46 1.09
CA ILE A 126 12.42 18.05 1.41
C ILE A 126 13.63 17.94 2.32
N GLN A 127 13.48 17.27 3.45
CA GLN A 127 14.50 17.18 4.49
C GLN A 127 14.87 15.72 4.72
N PHE A 128 16.18 15.47 4.82
CA PHE A 128 16.75 14.15 5.03
C PHE A 128 17.48 14.13 6.37
N PHE A 129 17.18 13.13 7.18
CA PHE A 129 17.70 12.97 8.52
C PHE A 129 18.30 11.58 8.71
N VAL A 130 19.22 11.49 9.65
CA VAL A 130 19.75 10.24 10.20
C VAL A 130 19.77 10.34 11.73
N GLU A 131 19.61 9.23 12.42
CA GLU A 131 19.83 9.17 13.86
C GLU A 131 21.32 9.27 14.17
N ASP A 132 21.68 10.25 14.99
CA ASP A 132 23.05 10.51 15.45
C ASP A 132 23.52 9.40 16.40
N ASP A 133 24.73 8.88 16.16
CA ASP A 133 25.28 7.71 16.86
C ASP A 133 25.67 7.99 18.31
N SER A 134 25.86 9.27 18.67
CA SER A 134 26.26 9.69 20.00
C SER A 134 25.09 10.12 20.89
N THR A 135 24.06 10.74 20.30
CA THR A 135 22.94 11.33 21.02
C THR A 135 21.62 10.57 20.88
N GLY A 136 21.48 9.73 19.84
CA GLY A 136 20.21 9.06 19.51
C GLY A 136 19.12 10.01 18.99
N ASN A 137 19.46 11.27 18.68
CA ASN A 137 18.54 12.25 18.11
C ASN A 137 18.65 12.28 16.58
N PHE A 138 17.55 12.62 15.89
CA PHE A 138 17.62 12.85 14.45
C PHE A 138 18.31 14.17 14.12
N VAL A 139 19.36 14.10 13.30
CA VAL A 139 20.05 15.25 12.73
C VAL A 139 19.69 15.39 11.25
N VAL A 140 19.42 16.62 10.80
CA VAL A 140 19.21 16.90 9.37
C VAL A 140 20.58 16.93 8.72
N PHE A 141 20.83 16.03 7.78
CA PHE A 141 22.09 16.03 7.03
C PHE A 141 21.99 16.76 5.69
N HIS A 142 20.79 16.90 5.13
CA HIS A 142 20.59 17.73 3.94
C HIS A 142 19.15 18.20 3.75
N LYS A 143 18.98 19.36 3.10
CA LYS A 143 17.68 19.87 2.66
C LYS A 143 17.68 20.22 1.18
N ILE A 144 16.70 19.72 0.45
CA ILE A 144 16.38 20.19 -0.90
C ILE A 144 15.37 21.32 -0.76
N LEU A 145 15.84 22.56 -0.96
CA LEU A 145 14.99 23.75 -1.02
C LEU A 145 14.23 23.76 -2.35
N TYR A 146 12.94 24.13 -2.31
CA TYR A 146 12.08 24.03 -3.49
C TYR A 146 11.21 25.26 -3.73
N ALA A 147 10.68 25.85 -2.65
CA ALA A 147 9.84 27.05 -2.69
C ALA A 147 10.56 28.21 -3.39
N ASN A 148 9.87 28.88 -4.32
CA ASN A 148 10.39 30.00 -5.12
C ASN A 148 11.64 29.69 -5.97
N LEU A 149 12.01 28.42 -6.14
CA LEU A 149 13.18 28.00 -6.91
C LEU A 149 12.83 27.17 -8.15
N ASN A 150 11.62 26.64 -8.23
CA ASN A 150 11.22 25.69 -9.27
C ASN A 150 9.86 26.07 -9.86
N THR A 151 9.67 25.76 -11.15
CA THR A 151 8.41 26.00 -11.90
C THR A 151 7.52 24.76 -12.00
N SER A 152 8.04 23.59 -11.61
CA SER A 152 7.35 22.30 -11.56
C SER A 152 7.27 21.85 -10.10
N PRO A 153 6.37 20.91 -9.72
CA PRO A 153 6.33 20.36 -8.37
C PRO A 153 7.48 19.38 -8.11
N SER A 154 7.91 19.20 -6.86
CA SER A 154 9.05 18.34 -6.51
C SER A 154 8.92 16.87 -6.96
N VAL A 155 7.68 16.39 -7.08
CA VAL A 155 7.27 15.10 -7.66
C VAL A 155 5.88 15.27 -8.31
N TYR A 156 5.46 14.42 -9.25
CA TYR A 156 4.13 14.57 -9.90
C TYR A 156 3.04 13.68 -9.32
N ASN A 157 3.44 12.63 -8.60
CA ASN A 157 2.52 11.71 -7.93
C ASN A 157 3.04 11.43 -6.52
N PRO A 158 2.35 11.91 -5.47
CA PRO A 158 2.77 11.74 -4.08
C PRO A 158 2.19 10.47 -3.42
N ASN A 159 1.74 9.51 -4.24
CA ASN A 159 1.26 8.22 -3.76
C ASN A 159 2.40 7.23 -3.79
N PHE A 160 3.13 7.15 -2.68
CA PHE A 160 4.33 6.34 -2.58
C PHE A 160 4.08 5.01 -1.89
N HIS A 161 5.08 4.15 -1.99
CA HIS A 161 5.29 3.02 -1.11
C HIS A 161 6.65 3.15 -0.47
N TYR A 162 6.78 2.65 0.75
CA TYR A 162 8.11 2.24 1.18
C TYR A 162 8.65 1.18 0.22
N PHE A 163 9.83 1.44 -0.31
CA PHE A 163 10.49 0.65 -1.32
C PHE A 163 11.94 0.41 -0.92
N ILE A 164 12.38 -0.83 -1.07
CA ILE A 164 13.78 -1.21 -1.05
C ILE A 164 14.09 -1.81 -2.41
N PHE A 165 15.17 -1.39 -3.04
CA PHE A 165 15.52 -1.79 -4.40
C PHE A 165 17.02 -2.05 -4.53
N ALA A 166 17.34 -3.17 -5.17
CA ALA A 166 18.69 -3.57 -5.52
C ALA A 166 18.73 -3.93 -7.01
N ASP A 167 19.69 -3.40 -7.74
CA ASP A 167 19.93 -3.67 -9.16
C ASP A 167 21.42 -3.85 -9.39
N ASN A 168 21.82 -5.02 -9.88
CA ASN A 168 23.23 -5.30 -10.15
C ASN A 168 23.71 -4.87 -11.54
N GLY A 169 22.86 -4.24 -12.34
CA GLY A 169 23.22 -3.69 -13.64
C GLY A 169 23.89 -4.74 -14.53
N ALA A 170 24.98 -4.39 -15.20
CA ALA A 170 25.75 -5.33 -16.03
C ALA A 170 26.77 -6.18 -15.24
N THR A 171 26.75 -6.13 -13.90
CA THR A 171 27.78 -6.77 -13.07
C THR A 171 27.38 -8.18 -12.62
N THR A 172 28.36 -8.97 -12.17
CA THR A 172 28.14 -10.27 -11.53
C THR A 172 28.12 -10.21 -10.00
N ASN A 173 28.15 -9.00 -9.42
CA ASN A 173 28.10 -8.81 -7.99
C ASN A 173 26.67 -8.99 -7.48
N SER A 174 26.53 -9.61 -6.31
CA SER A 174 25.25 -9.67 -5.61
C SER A 174 25.07 -8.38 -4.81
N ILE A 175 24.01 -7.65 -5.11
CA ILE A 175 23.66 -6.40 -4.45
C ILE A 175 22.59 -6.68 -3.40
N VAL A 176 22.83 -6.21 -2.18
CA VAL A 176 22.00 -6.50 -1.01
C VAL A 176 21.64 -5.22 -0.28
N VAL A 177 20.35 -5.03 -0.04
CA VAL A 177 19.84 -3.99 0.86
C VAL A 177 18.98 -4.66 1.92
N LYS A 178 19.20 -4.33 3.20
CA LYS A 178 18.47 -4.90 4.33
C LYS A 178 17.75 -3.81 5.11
N SER A 179 16.61 -4.15 5.69
CA SER A 179 15.82 -3.25 6.52
C SER A 179 15.13 -4.01 7.64
N ALA A 180 15.17 -3.48 8.85
CA ALA A 180 14.51 -4.08 10.01
C ALA A 180 13.02 -3.72 10.06
N SER A 181 12.72 -2.43 9.87
CA SER A 181 11.37 -1.87 9.91
C SER A 181 11.30 -0.52 9.17
N TYR A 182 10.06 -0.11 8.89
CA TYR A 182 9.72 1.23 8.41
C TYR A 182 8.37 1.65 9.00
N ALA A 183 8.12 2.95 8.98
CA ALA A 183 6.81 3.55 9.25
C ALA A 183 6.64 4.82 8.42
N TYR A 184 5.43 5.05 7.94
CA TYR A 184 5.04 6.29 7.28
C TYR A 184 3.99 7.00 8.13
N PHE A 185 4.13 8.32 8.22
CA PHE A 185 3.29 9.18 9.02
C PHE A 185 2.83 10.37 8.19
N ILE A 186 1.61 10.80 8.47
CA ILE A 186 1.09 12.10 8.04
C ILE A 186 1.28 13.06 9.20
N GLU A 187 1.89 14.21 8.94
CA GLU A 187 2.15 15.26 9.93
C GLU A 187 0.86 16.07 10.20
N GLY A 188 -0.18 15.38 10.68
CA GLY A 188 -1.49 15.95 10.99
C GLY A 188 -2.55 14.87 11.30
N LYS A 189 -3.78 15.30 11.56
CA LYS A 189 -4.92 14.38 11.74
C LYS A 189 -5.27 13.73 10.40
N SER A 190 -5.32 12.40 10.39
CA SER A 190 -5.43 11.60 9.16
C SER A 190 -6.47 10.50 9.25
N GLU A 191 -7.39 10.54 10.22
CA GLU A 191 -8.44 9.52 10.29
C GLU A 191 -9.31 9.60 9.04
N LEU A 192 -9.24 8.54 8.22
CA LEU A 192 -9.88 8.40 6.92
C LEU A 192 -11.42 8.57 6.97
N SER A 193 -12.01 8.53 8.17
CA SER A 193 -13.44 8.68 8.44
C SER A 193 -13.92 10.11 8.69
N GLU A 194 -13.04 11.09 8.87
CA GLU A 194 -13.43 12.46 9.27
C GLU A 194 -13.71 13.41 8.09
N ILE A 195 -13.52 12.96 6.84
CA ILE A 195 -13.87 13.73 5.62
C ILE A 195 -14.97 12.96 4.89
N HIS A 196 -15.96 13.68 4.34
CA HIS A 196 -17.07 13.08 3.59
C HIS A 196 -16.54 12.36 2.34
N GLN A 197 -16.41 11.05 2.42
CA GLN A 197 -15.99 10.16 1.32
C GLN A 197 -17.24 9.55 0.66
N PRO A 198 -17.22 9.31 -0.67
CA PRO A 198 -18.36 8.71 -1.35
C PRO A 198 -18.61 7.29 -0.84
N GLN A 199 -19.87 7.03 -0.55
CA GLN A 199 -20.34 5.76 0.01
C GLN A 199 -21.05 4.96 -1.09
N PHE A 200 -20.70 3.68 -1.21
CA PHE A 200 -21.25 2.78 -2.20
C PHE A 200 -21.79 1.51 -1.54
N SER A 201 -22.68 0.82 -2.25
CA SER A 201 -23.27 -0.44 -1.82
C SER A 201 -23.25 -1.46 -2.95
N SER A 202 -23.16 -2.74 -2.58
CA SER A 202 -23.37 -3.85 -3.50
C SER A 202 -24.82 -3.93 -3.97
N GLY A 203 -25.75 -3.23 -3.28
CA GLY A 203 -27.16 -3.55 -3.29
C GLY A 203 -27.43 -4.94 -2.69
N ALA A 204 -28.70 -5.28 -2.53
CA ALA A 204 -29.10 -6.62 -2.14
C ALA A 204 -28.77 -7.62 -3.25
N LYS A 205 -28.12 -8.72 -2.90
CA LYS A 205 -27.85 -9.87 -3.77
C LYS A 205 -28.36 -11.12 -3.09
N GLN A 206 -28.85 -12.06 -3.88
CA GLN A 206 -29.49 -13.26 -3.35
C GLN A 206 -28.96 -14.52 -4.04
N LYS A 207 -28.86 -15.59 -3.26
CA LYS A 207 -28.70 -16.95 -3.76
C LYS A 207 -29.83 -17.80 -3.20
N SER A 208 -30.57 -18.45 -4.08
CA SER A 208 -31.62 -19.39 -3.71
C SER A 208 -31.07 -20.81 -3.66
N ALA A 209 -31.83 -21.71 -3.07
CA ALA A 209 -31.51 -23.13 -2.98
C ALA A 209 -30.16 -23.42 -2.31
N VAL A 210 -29.80 -22.64 -1.28
CA VAL A 210 -28.56 -22.81 -0.53
C VAL A 210 -28.70 -23.94 0.48
N THR A 211 -27.82 -24.93 0.40
CA THR A 211 -27.66 -26.03 1.39
C THR A 211 -26.20 -26.28 1.80
N SER A 212 -25.26 -25.65 1.10
CA SER A 212 -23.82 -25.70 1.37
C SER A 212 -23.23 -24.31 1.19
N GLU A 213 -21.97 -24.11 1.58
CA GLU A 213 -21.32 -22.80 1.42
C GLU A 213 -21.19 -22.43 -0.06
N VAL A 214 -21.74 -21.27 -0.40
CA VAL A 214 -21.68 -20.66 -1.73
C VAL A 214 -21.34 -19.17 -1.61
N ALA A 215 -20.70 -18.61 -2.63
CA ALA A 215 -20.60 -17.18 -2.80
C ALA A 215 -21.98 -16.59 -3.15
N ILE A 216 -22.41 -15.59 -2.38
CA ILE A 216 -23.57 -14.77 -2.72
C ILE A 216 -23.11 -13.72 -3.74
N PHE A 217 -22.01 -13.04 -3.43
CA PHE A 217 -21.28 -12.14 -4.33
C PHE A 217 -19.87 -11.88 -3.80
N THR A 218 -19.02 -11.35 -4.67
CA THR A 218 -17.66 -10.90 -4.34
C THR A 218 -17.43 -9.51 -4.89
N ILE A 219 -16.97 -8.58 -4.06
CA ILE A 219 -16.46 -7.29 -4.54
C ILE A 219 -14.95 -7.35 -4.69
N LYS A 220 -14.43 -6.62 -5.66
CA LYS A 220 -13.01 -6.50 -5.96
C LYS A 220 -12.64 -5.04 -6.13
N VAL A 221 -11.60 -4.60 -5.44
CA VAL A 221 -10.98 -3.30 -5.68
C VAL A 221 -10.21 -3.39 -7.00
N LYS A 222 -10.56 -2.56 -7.97
CA LYS A 222 -9.93 -2.55 -9.29
C LYS A 222 -8.42 -2.26 -9.15
N THR A 223 -7.60 -2.84 -10.02
CA THR A 223 -6.16 -2.54 -10.09
C THR A 223 -5.86 -1.30 -10.94
N SER A 224 -6.84 -0.83 -11.73
CA SER A 224 -6.79 0.40 -12.50
C SER A 224 -8.10 1.18 -12.40
N TYR A 225 -8.00 2.50 -12.42
CA TYR A 225 -9.14 3.43 -12.39
C TYR A 225 -8.78 4.70 -13.18
N ALA A 226 -9.71 5.19 -14.00
CA ALA A 226 -9.51 6.34 -14.89
C ALA A 226 -8.22 6.26 -15.75
N GLY A 227 -7.88 5.07 -16.25
CA GLY A 227 -6.69 4.84 -17.09
C GLY A 227 -5.35 4.85 -16.35
N LYS A 228 -5.35 4.90 -15.02
CA LYS A 228 -4.15 4.87 -14.16
C LYS A 228 -4.19 3.67 -13.22
N THR A 229 -3.04 3.30 -12.67
CA THR A 229 -2.97 2.35 -11.54
C THR A 229 -3.84 2.88 -10.40
N ASN A 230 -4.71 2.02 -9.86
CA ASN A 230 -5.60 2.41 -8.78
C ASN A 230 -4.86 2.31 -7.43
N PHE A 231 -4.96 3.37 -6.64
CA PHE A 231 -4.38 3.46 -5.30
C PHE A 231 -5.40 3.86 -4.24
N ILE A 232 -6.70 3.86 -4.59
CA ILE A 232 -7.79 4.25 -3.72
C ILE A 232 -8.23 3.01 -2.93
N PRO A 233 -7.96 2.94 -1.62
CA PRO A 233 -8.45 1.85 -0.80
C PRO A 233 -9.94 2.03 -0.49
N ILE A 234 -10.58 0.95 -0.06
CA ILE A 234 -11.96 1.00 0.44
C ILE A 234 -12.04 0.56 1.89
N LEU A 235 -12.93 1.18 2.65
CA LEU A 235 -13.25 0.85 4.04
C LEU A 235 -14.62 0.20 4.10
N ILE A 236 -14.71 -1.03 4.59
CA ILE A 236 -15.99 -1.70 4.80
C ILE A 236 -16.69 -1.11 6.02
N GLU A 237 -17.93 -0.68 5.84
CA GLU A 237 -18.69 0.04 6.87
C GLU A 237 -19.76 -0.81 7.52
N ASN A 238 -20.45 -1.62 6.71
CA ASN A 238 -21.61 -2.36 7.16
C ASN A 238 -21.82 -3.62 6.31
N ILE A 239 -22.35 -4.64 6.95
CA ILE A 239 -22.83 -5.87 6.31
C ILE A 239 -24.27 -6.13 6.76
N GLY A 240 -25.15 -6.35 5.79
CA GLY A 240 -26.50 -6.85 6.02
C GLY A 240 -26.64 -8.22 5.40
N ALA A 241 -27.31 -9.13 6.11
CA ALA A 241 -27.71 -10.40 5.54
C ALA A 241 -29.01 -10.90 6.16
N SER A 242 -29.76 -11.69 5.40
CA SER A 242 -30.98 -12.32 5.87
C SER A 242 -31.16 -13.69 5.24
N ILE A 243 -31.93 -14.53 5.91
CA ILE A 243 -32.31 -15.85 5.43
C ILE A 243 -33.83 -15.92 5.27
N GLU A 244 -34.26 -16.60 4.21
CA GLU A 244 -35.62 -17.08 4.02
C GLU A 244 -35.57 -18.60 3.90
N ALA A 245 -35.87 -19.30 4.99
CA ALA A 245 -35.82 -20.75 5.07
C ALA A 245 -37.20 -21.39 5.22
N SER A 246 -37.32 -22.62 4.73
CA SER A 246 -38.59 -23.37 4.77
C SER A 246 -38.91 -23.92 6.17
N SER A 247 -37.88 -24.20 7.00
CA SER A 247 -38.03 -24.81 8.33
C SER A 247 -37.76 -23.85 9.49
N ALA A 248 -38.56 -23.97 10.56
CA ALA A 248 -38.44 -23.12 11.77
C ALA A 248 -37.18 -23.41 12.59
N ASN A 249 -36.60 -24.60 12.46
CA ASN A 249 -35.34 -24.99 13.10
C ASN A 249 -34.13 -24.89 12.14
N ASN A 250 -34.26 -24.15 11.03
CA ASN A 250 -33.15 -24.00 10.11
C ASN A 250 -32.02 -23.16 10.72
N LEU A 251 -30.78 -23.46 10.35
CA LEU A 251 -29.61 -22.69 10.75
C LEU A 251 -28.84 -22.29 9.50
N GLY A 252 -28.74 -20.98 9.28
CA GLY A 252 -27.90 -20.36 8.25
C GLY A 252 -26.61 -19.82 8.84
N ILE A 253 -25.56 -19.76 8.03
CA ILE A 253 -24.30 -19.13 8.37
C ILE A 253 -23.91 -18.18 7.25
N ILE A 254 -23.57 -16.95 7.62
CA ILE A 254 -23.00 -15.95 6.71
C ILE A 254 -21.54 -15.73 7.09
N ARG A 255 -20.64 -15.64 6.12
CA ARG A 255 -19.25 -15.26 6.38
C ARG A 255 -18.79 -14.16 5.46
N LEU A 256 -17.89 -13.34 5.98
CA LEU A 256 -17.11 -12.40 5.18
C LEU A 256 -15.70 -12.94 5.04
N VAL A 257 -15.29 -13.23 3.81
CA VAL A 257 -14.02 -13.90 3.51
C VAL A 257 -13.19 -13.04 2.58
N ARG A 258 -11.95 -12.73 2.97
CA ARG A 258 -11.03 -11.92 2.17
C ARG A 258 -10.20 -12.80 1.23
N ASN A 259 -9.99 -12.33 0.00
CA ASN A 259 -9.11 -12.92 -0.99
C ASN A 259 -9.40 -14.41 -1.27
N THR A 260 -10.67 -14.74 -1.48
CA THR A 260 -11.11 -16.09 -1.89
C THR A 260 -10.81 -16.37 -3.35
N THR A 261 -10.63 -17.66 -3.67
CA THR A 261 -10.68 -18.17 -5.04
C THR A 261 -12.11 -18.62 -5.34
N LEU A 262 -12.72 -18.02 -6.38
CA LEU A 262 -14.04 -18.40 -6.87
C LEU A 262 -13.93 -19.44 -7.99
N GLY A 263 -14.82 -20.42 -7.99
CA GLY A 263 -15.06 -21.29 -9.14
C GLY A 263 -15.93 -20.63 -10.21
N GLU A 264 -16.33 -21.41 -11.22
CA GLU A 264 -17.40 -21.06 -12.17
C GLU A 264 -17.22 -19.70 -12.88
N ALA A 265 -16.07 -19.49 -13.52
CA ALA A 265 -15.75 -18.35 -14.40
C ALA A 265 -16.30 -16.99 -13.90
N PRO A 266 -15.79 -16.47 -12.76
CA PRO A 266 -16.29 -15.24 -12.17
C PRO A 266 -16.17 -14.06 -13.15
N PHE A 267 -17.20 -13.21 -13.17
CA PHE A 267 -17.28 -12.05 -14.05
C PHE A 267 -17.53 -10.78 -13.23
N TYR A 268 -16.50 -9.94 -13.15
CA TYR A 268 -16.54 -8.70 -12.39
C TYR A 268 -17.11 -7.56 -13.25
N SER A 269 -18.29 -7.09 -12.85
CA SER A 269 -18.95 -5.91 -13.43
C SER A 269 -18.74 -4.69 -12.54
N ASP A 270 -18.59 -3.51 -13.13
CA ASP A 270 -18.36 -2.29 -12.37
C ASP A 270 -19.59 -1.90 -11.52
N ILE A 271 -19.38 -1.56 -10.25
CA ILE A 271 -20.47 -0.99 -9.41
C ILE A 271 -20.96 0.33 -10.01
N ASN A 272 -20.02 1.16 -10.46
CA ASN A 272 -20.24 2.32 -11.30
C ASN A 272 -19.01 2.45 -12.23
N THR A 273 -19.24 2.70 -13.51
CA THR A 273 -18.19 2.77 -14.53
C THR A 273 -17.35 4.05 -14.45
N THR A 274 -17.88 5.10 -13.84
CA THR A 274 -17.27 6.43 -13.76
C THR A 274 -16.75 6.72 -12.36
N ASP A 275 -17.53 6.42 -11.32
CA ASP A 275 -17.30 6.98 -9.98
C ASP A 275 -16.80 5.97 -8.94
N SER A 276 -16.69 4.68 -9.30
CA SER A 276 -16.36 3.61 -8.35
C SER A 276 -15.08 2.88 -8.73
N VAL A 277 -14.20 2.68 -7.74
CA VAL A 277 -13.02 1.81 -7.85
C VAL A 277 -13.32 0.34 -7.56
N VAL A 278 -14.59 0.00 -7.33
CA VAL A 278 -15.03 -1.37 -7.05
C VAL A 278 -15.79 -1.99 -8.23
N SER A 279 -15.56 -3.28 -8.41
CA SER A 279 -16.32 -4.18 -9.29
C SER A 279 -16.90 -5.34 -8.47
N ILE A 280 -17.97 -5.96 -8.95
CA ILE A 280 -18.71 -7.03 -8.27
C ILE A 280 -18.93 -8.22 -9.21
N ASP A 281 -18.71 -9.41 -8.67
CA ASP A 281 -19.08 -10.70 -9.26
C ASP A 281 -20.26 -11.31 -8.48
N THR A 282 -21.19 -11.90 -9.23
CA THR A 282 -22.31 -12.69 -8.69
C THR A 282 -22.42 -14.06 -9.37
N ALA A 283 -21.54 -14.35 -10.34
CA ALA A 283 -21.56 -15.57 -11.13
C ALA A 283 -20.81 -16.71 -10.42
N GLY A 284 -19.68 -16.41 -9.76
CA GLY A 284 -18.93 -17.39 -8.98
C GLY A 284 -19.79 -18.02 -7.89
N ILE A 285 -19.63 -19.33 -7.68
CA ILE A 285 -20.43 -20.09 -6.71
C ILE A 285 -19.51 -20.73 -5.68
N THR A 286 -18.55 -21.52 -6.14
CA THR A 286 -17.66 -22.29 -5.29
C THR A 286 -16.64 -21.36 -4.65
N VAL A 287 -16.47 -21.46 -3.34
CA VAL A 287 -15.52 -20.65 -2.57
C VAL A 287 -14.43 -21.56 -2.02
N THR A 288 -13.18 -21.25 -2.35
CA THR A 288 -12.00 -21.93 -1.79
C THR A 288 -10.94 -20.93 -1.38
N GLY A 289 -10.05 -21.32 -0.45
CA GLY A 289 -9.00 -20.43 0.05
C GLY A 289 -9.54 -19.19 0.77
N GLY A 290 -8.72 -18.13 0.82
CA GLY A 290 -9.04 -16.89 1.51
C GLY A 290 -8.94 -16.97 3.04
N LYS A 291 -9.19 -15.83 3.70
CA LYS A 291 -9.20 -15.71 5.16
C LYS A 291 -10.58 -15.22 5.62
N THR A 292 -11.27 -16.04 6.40
CA THR A 292 -12.51 -15.64 7.07
C THR A 292 -12.21 -14.53 8.06
N LEU A 293 -12.88 -13.40 7.90
CA LEU A 293 -12.79 -12.26 8.80
C LEU A 293 -13.82 -12.37 9.92
N MET A 294 -15.02 -12.86 9.60
CA MET A 294 -16.13 -12.98 10.53
C MET A 294 -17.17 -14.00 10.05
N SER A 295 -18.00 -14.46 10.99
CA SER A 295 -19.10 -15.38 10.75
C SER A 295 -20.30 -14.97 11.60
N PHE A 296 -21.49 -15.03 11.01
CA PHE A 296 -22.77 -14.76 11.66
C PHE A 296 -23.68 -15.96 11.51
N GLN A 297 -24.51 -16.20 12.52
CA GLN A 297 -25.54 -17.24 12.48
C GLN A 297 -26.89 -16.58 12.22
N LEU A 298 -27.71 -17.22 11.39
CA LEU A 298 -29.09 -16.84 11.13
C LEU A 298 -29.99 -18.00 11.55
N ALA A 299 -30.86 -17.79 12.55
CA ALA A 299 -31.63 -18.84 13.17
C ALA A 299 -33.12 -18.79 12.77
N GLY A 300 -33.60 -19.89 12.20
CA GLY A 300 -35.00 -20.06 11.81
C GLY A 300 -35.30 -19.58 10.40
N LYS A 301 -36.55 -19.14 10.18
CA LYS A 301 -37.07 -18.88 8.83
C LYS A 301 -36.71 -17.53 8.26
N ASN A 302 -36.82 -16.46 9.06
CA ASN A 302 -36.81 -15.08 8.56
C ASN A 302 -35.88 -14.20 9.40
N ASP A 303 -34.70 -14.74 9.73
CA ASP A 303 -33.73 -14.03 10.55
C ASP A 303 -32.87 -13.08 9.71
N LYS A 304 -32.30 -12.07 10.36
CA LYS A 304 -31.45 -11.06 9.73
C LYS A 304 -30.39 -10.55 10.67
N ILE A 305 -29.27 -10.14 10.09
CA ILE A 305 -28.20 -9.40 10.74
C ILE A 305 -27.95 -8.10 9.99
N ASN A 306 -27.57 -7.09 10.74
CA ASN A 306 -27.12 -5.81 10.21
C ASN A 306 -26.04 -5.29 11.15
N GLU A 307 -24.79 -5.40 10.73
CA GLU A 307 -23.64 -5.20 11.59
C GLU A 307 -22.77 -4.06 11.06
N ARG A 308 -22.48 -3.10 11.95
CA ARG A 308 -21.59 -1.98 11.65
C ARG A 308 -20.14 -2.41 11.88
N LEU A 309 -19.30 -2.26 10.87
CA LEU A 309 -17.93 -2.76 10.81
C LEU A 309 -16.86 -1.67 10.89
N LEU A 310 -17.26 -0.41 11.01
CA LEU A 310 -16.33 0.73 11.08
C LEU A 310 -15.28 0.58 12.19
N ASP A 311 -15.67 0.03 13.34
CA ASP A 311 -14.79 -0.11 14.51
C ASP A 311 -13.66 -1.14 14.24
N LEU A 312 -13.85 -2.03 13.25
CA LEU A 312 -12.87 -3.03 12.83
C LEU A 312 -11.85 -2.49 11.82
N LYS A 313 -12.06 -1.28 11.28
CA LYS A 313 -11.19 -0.61 10.30
C LYS A 313 -10.76 -1.56 9.15
N LEU A 314 -11.72 -2.29 8.58
CA LEU A 314 -11.48 -3.27 7.52
C LEU A 314 -11.17 -2.58 6.18
N ILE A 315 -9.89 -2.44 5.86
CA ILE A 315 -9.40 -1.79 4.65
C ILE A 315 -8.98 -2.82 3.59
N LEU A 316 -9.47 -2.64 2.36
CA LEU A 316 -9.08 -3.39 1.17
C LEU A 316 -8.26 -2.49 0.24
N GLN A 317 -7.13 -3.01 -0.25
CA GLN A 317 -6.25 -2.34 -1.21
C GLN A 317 -6.57 -2.80 -2.64
N ASP A 318 -5.89 -2.22 -3.62
CA ASP A 318 -6.00 -2.63 -5.02
C ASP A 318 -5.81 -4.14 -5.18
N GLY A 319 -6.67 -4.76 -5.99
CA GLY A 319 -6.66 -6.20 -6.25
C GLY A 319 -7.20 -7.10 -5.12
N ASP A 320 -7.38 -6.60 -3.90
CA ASP A 320 -8.01 -7.37 -2.83
C ASP A 320 -9.50 -7.62 -3.15
N THR A 321 -10.01 -8.76 -2.69
CA THR A 321 -11.43 -9.14 -2.80
C THR A 321 -12.05 -9.39 -1.44
N ILE A 322 -13.36 -9.15 -1.34
CA ILE A 322 -14.17 -9.61 -0.22
C ILE A 322 -15.38 -10.35 -0.75
N THR A 323 -15.60 -11.54 -0.20
CA THR A 323 -16.69 -12.43 -0.59
C THR A 323 -17.64 -12.58 0.57
N LEU A 324 -18.92 -12.33 0.29
CA LEU A 324 -19.99 -12.69 1.20
C LEU A 324 -20.44 -14.11 0.86
N THR A 325 -20.21 -15.04 1.78
CA THR A 325 -20.64 -16.44 1.63
C THR A 325 -21.86 -16.72 2.49
N GLY A 326 -22.67 -17.67 2.03
CA GLY A 326 -23.83 -18.17 2.77
C GLY A 326 -23.87 -19.69 2.71
N SER A 327 -24.24 -20.32 3.83
CA SER A 327 -24.61 -21.73 3.91
C SER A 327 -25.86 -21.89 4.76
N SER A 328 -26.56 -23.01 4.59
CA SER A 328 -27.78 -23.30 5.33
C SER A 328 -27.95 -24.80 5.55
N ALA A 329 -28.42 -25.20 6.73
CA ALA A 329 -28.62 -26.61 7.08
C ALA A 329 -29.70 -27.29 6.22
N ASN A 330 -30.71 -26.53 5.80
CA ASN A 330 -31.77 -26.95 4.88
C ASN A 330 -31.90 -25.92 3.75
N LEU A 331 -32.68 -26.27 2.72
CA LEU A 331 -32.93 -25.41 1.57
C LEU A 331 -33.45 -24.02 2.01
N ALA A 332 -32.68 -22.98 1.67
CA ALA A 332 -33.02 -21.60 1.97
C ALA A 332 -32.61 -20.66 0.83
N THR A 333 -33.21 -19.48 0.82
CA THR A 333 -32.69 -18.32 0.09
C THR A 333 -31.94 -17.44 1.07
N ILE A 334 -30.74 -17.03 0.69
CA ILE A 334 -29.92 -16.11 1.48
C ILE A 334 -29.76 -14.82 0.69
N ASN A 335 -30.03 -13.70 1.36
CA ASN A 335 -29.79 -12.36 0.84
C ASN A 335 -28.64 -11.71 1.60
N GLY A 336 -27.85 -10.89 0.92
CA GLY A 336 -26.84 -10.08 1.57
C GLY A 336 -26.48 -8.81 0.82
N ASN A 337 -25.92 -7.86 1.56
CA ASN A 337 -25.38 -6.62 1.05
C ASN A 337 -24.15 -6.19 1.87
N ILE A 338 -23.32 -5.36 1.26
CA ILE A 338 -22.20 -4.70 1.92
C ILE A 338 -22.24 -3.21 1.56
N LEU A 339 -21.84 -2.38 2.53
CA LEU A 339 -21.62 -0.95 2.39
C LEU A 339 -20.13 -0.64 2.59
N TRP A 340 -19.58 0.25 1.77
CA TRP A 340 -18.20 0.71 1.91
C TRP A 340 -18.07 2.19 1.55
N LYS A 341 -16.97 2.77 2.03
CA LYS A 341 -16.45 4.07 1.57
C LYS A 341 -15.25 3.86 0.67
N GLU A 342 -15.19 4.60 -0.41
CA GLU A 342 -13.97 4.70 -1.23
C GLU A 342 -13.16 5.89 -0.74
N LEU A 343 -11.90 5.67 -0.37
CA LEU A 343 -11.08 6.64 0.34
C LEU A 343 -10.26 7.47 -0.64
N PHE A 344 -10.95 8.31 -1.41
CA PHE A 344 -10.38 9.22 -2.41
C PHE A 344 -9.37 10.20 -1.83
#